data_AF-F5LLQ0-F1
#
_entry.id   AF-F5LLQ0-F1
#
_cell.length_a   1.000
_cell.length_b   1.000
_cell.length_c   1.000
_cell.angle_alpha   90.00
_cell.angle_beta   90.00
_cell.angle_gamma   90.00
#
_symmetry.space_group_name_H-M   'P 1'
#
loop_
_entity.id
_entity.type
_entity.pdbx_description
1 polymer ?
#
loop_
_entity_poly.entity_id
_entity_poly.type
_entity_poly.pdbx_seq_one_letter_code
_entity_poly.pdbx_strand_id
1 'polypeptide(L)' 'MVFLKTILKIIGIAYIAEFGAQIVRDAGQESIASKIELSGKILIMVMAIPIITVIIETVIKLFPST' A
#
# COMPACT_ATOMS: atom_id res chain seq x y z
N MET A 1 12.22 11.22 7.99
CA MET A 1 12.12 11.17 6.51
C MET A 1 11.81 9.80 5.92
N VAL A 2 12.20 8.68 6.57
CA VAL A 2 11.97 7.33 6.03
C VAL A 2 10.48 7.02 5.77
N PHE A 3 9.59 7.34 6.72
CA PHE A 3 8.16 7.11 6.55
C PHE A 3 7.50 7.99 5.49
N LEU A 4 7.86 9.27 5.42
CA LEU A 4 7.33 10.18 4.39
C LEU A 4 7.67 9.69 2.97
N LYS A 5 8.90 9.21 2.76
CA LYS A 5 9.32 8.62 1.48
C LYS A 5 8.50 7.37 1.14
N THR A 6 8.23 6.50 2.11
CA THR A 6 7.41 5.30 1.91
C THR A 6 5.96 5.65 1.62
N ILE A 7 5.38 6.62 2.34
CA ILE A 7 4.01 7.10 2.12
C ILE A 7 3.87 7.68 0.71
N LEU A 8 4.81 8.53 0.26
CA LEU A 8 4.79 9.07 -1.11
C LEU A 8 4.87 7.98 -2.18
N LYS A 9 5.66 6.92 -1.95
CA LYS A 9 5.68 5.75 -2.86
C LYS A 9 4.34 5.03 -2.90
N ILE A 10 3.71 4.81 -1.75
CA ILE A 10 2.39 4.18 -1.64
C ILE A 10 1.34 5.00 -2.42
N ILE A 11 1.33 6.32 -2.25
CA ILE A 11 0.41 7.22 -2.96
C ILE A 11 0.62 7.13 -4.46
N GLY A 12 1.88 7.15 -4.93
CA GLY A 12 2.19 7.01 -6.34
C GLY A 12 1.72 5.67 -6.94
N ILE A 13 1.97 4.56 -6.23
CA ILE A 13 1.53 3.22 -6.66
C ILE A 13 0.00 3.14 -6.70
N ALA A 14 -0.69 3.68 -5.69
CA ALA A 14 -2.14 3.69 -5.64
C ALA A 14 -2.74 4.42 -6.85
N TYR A 15 -2.19 5.59 -7.18
CA TYR A 15 -2.69 6.40 -8.28
C TYR A 15 -2.47 5.71 -9.64
N ILE A 16 -1.29 5.14 -9.86
CA ILE A 16 -0.97 4.40 -11.09
C ILE A 16 -1.85 3.16 -11.23
N ALA A 17 -2.02 2.38 -10.15
CA ALA A 17 -2.83 1.17 -10.17
C ALA A 17 -4.31 1.48 -10.44
N GLU A 18 -4.88 2.50 -9.78
CA GLU A 18 -6.28 2.87 -9.96
C GLU A 18 -6.52 3.42 -11.37
N PHE A 19 -5.66 4.32 -11.84
CA PHE A 19 -5.76 4.88 -13.18
C PHE A 19 -5.62 3.80 -14.27
N GLY A 20 -4.64 2.90 -14.11
CA GLY A 20 -4.46 1.77 -15.02
C GLY A 20 -5.65 0.81 -15.03
N ALA A 21 -6.24 0.53 -13.85
CA ALA A 21 -7.44 -0.29 -13.76
C ALA A 21 -8.64 0.37 -14.45
N GLN A 22 -8.83 1.68 -14.29
CA GLN A 22 -9.91 2.43 -14.95
C GLN A 22 -9.80 2.39 -16.47
N ILE A 23 -8.62 2.64 -17.05
CA ILE A 23 -8.40 2.52 -18.50
C ILE A 23 -8.77 1.12 -19.02
N VAL A 24 -8.42 0.08 -18.26
CA VAL A 24 -8.72 -1.31 -18.64
C VAL A 24 -10.21 -1.63 -18.51
N ARG A 25 -10.92 -1.03 -17.54
CA ARG A 25 -12.41 -1.10 -17.50
C ARG A 25 -13.03 -0.40 -18.70
N ASP A 26 -12.52 0.78 -19.07
CA ASP A 26 -13.01 1.55 -20.22
C ASP A 26 -12.79 0.79 -21.55
N ALA A 27 -11.78 -0.06 -21.62
CA ALA A 27 -11.55 -1.00 -22.73
C ALA A 27 -12.46 -2.24 -22.70
N GLY A 28 -13.41 -2.33 -21.77
CA GLY A 28 -14.35 -3.45 -21.61
C GLY A 28 -13.77 -4.68 -20.91
N GLN A 29 -12.60 -4.58 -20.26
CA GLN A 29 -11.88 -5.70 -19.65
C GLN A 29 -11.94 -5.70 -18.12
N GLU A 30 -13.14 -5.87 -17.56
CA GLU A 30 -13.37 -5.75 -16.11
C GLU A 30 -12.61 -6.79 -15.25
N SER A 31 -12.46 -8.02 -15.76
CA SER A 31 -11.68 -9.07 -15.08
C SER A 31 -10.20 -8.69 -14.94
N ILE A 32 -9.63 -8.03 -15.96
CA ILE A 32 -8.23 -7.60 -15.95
C ILE A 32 -8.07 -6.39 -15.03
N ALA A 33 -8.98 -5.42 -15.11
CA ALA A 33 -8.97 -4.26 -14.23
C ALA A 33 -9.00 -4.65 -12.75
N SER A 34 -9.85 -5.62 -12.39
CA SER A 34 -9.94 -6.15 -11.02
C SER A 34 -8.62 -6.77 -10.54
N LYS A 35 -7.89 -7.45 -11.43
CA LYS A 35 -6.56 -8.02 -11.12
C LYS A 35 -5.51 -6.92 -10.92
N ILE A 36 -5.56 -5.82 -11.69
CA ILE A 36 -4.67 -4.67 -11.54
C ILE A 36 -4.89 -4.01 -10.18
N GLU A 37 -6.15 -3.75 -9.82
CA GLU A 37 -6.52 -3.17 -8.53
C GLU A 37 -6.03 -4.02 -7.35
N LEU A 38 -6.27 -5.34 -7.42
CA LEU A 38 -5.83 -6.28 -6.39
C LEU A 38 -4.30 -6.27 -6.25
N SER A 39 -3.59 -6.28 -7.38
CA SER A 39 -2.12 -6.24 -7.39
C SER A 39 -1.59 -4.96 -6.74
N GLY A 40 -2.20 -3.80 -7.05
CA GLY A 40 -1.87 -2.53 -6.42
C GLY A 40 -2.08 -2.55 -4.91
N LYS A 41 -3.24 -3.07 -4.45
CA LYS A 41 -3.57 -3.20 -3.02
C LYS A 41 -2.58 -4.11 -2.28
N ILE A 42 -2.24 -5.26 -2.85
CA ILE A 42 -1.26 -6.19 -2.27
C ILE A 42 0.11 -5.51 -2.14
N LEU A 43 0.55 -4.79 -3.17
CA LEU A 43 1.84 -4.09 -3.15
C LEU A 43 1.90 -3.04 -2.03
N ILE A 44 0.83 -2.26 -1.88
CA ILE A 44 0.69 -1.27 -0.82
C ILE A 44 0.71 -1.93 0.56
N MET A 45 -0.03 -3.03 0.75
CA MET A 45 -0.05 -3.77 2.01
C MET A 45 1.34 -4.28 2.40
N VAL A 46 2.08 -4.88 1.47
CA VAL A 46 3.45 -5.37 1.73
C VAL A 46 4.37 -4.22 2.13
N MET A 47 4.25 -3.06 1.49
CA MET A 47 5.03 -1.88 1.86
C MET A 47 4.62 -1.27 3.22
N ALA A 48 3.40 -1.52 3.69
CA ALA A 48 2.92 -1.05 4.99
C ALA A 48 3.41 -1.90 6.16
N ILE A 49 3.76 -3.18 5.95
CA ILE A 49 4.30 -4.09 6.98
C ILE A 49 5.39 -3.45 7.85
N PRO A 50 6.50 -2.90 7.30
CA PRO A 50 7.57 -2.32 8.12
C PRO A 50 7.11 -1.12 8.95
N ILE A 51 6.13 -0.35 8.48
CA ILE A 51 5.56 0.77 9.23
C ILE A 51 4.83 0.23 10.46
N ILE A 52 4.01 -0.80 10.27
CA ILE A 52 3.27 -1.46 11.35
C ILE A 52 4.24 -2.07 12.37
N THR A 53 5.30 -2.74 11.92
CA THR A 53 6.32 -3.33 12.82
C THR A 53 6.96 -2.26 13.71
N VAL A 54 7.37 -1.11 13.14
CA VAL A 54 7.97 -0.04 13.95
C VAL A 54 6.97 0.54 14.95
N ILE A 55 5.70 0.67 14.57
CA ILE A 55 4.66 1.12 15.50
C ILE A 55 4.51 0.12 16.66
N ILE A 56 4.42 -1.17 16.36
CA ILE A 56 4.31 -2.23 17.39
C ILE A 56 5.52 -2.19 18.33
N GLU A 57 6.74 -2.12 17.79
CA GLU A 57 7.96 -2.02 18.61
C GLU A 57 7.96 -0.77 19.49
N THR A 58 7.48 0.36 18.95
CA THR A 58 7.38 1.62 19.69
C THR A 58 6.37 1.50 20.84
N VAL A 59 5.21 0.87 20.58
CA VAL A 59 4.20 0.59 21.60
C VAL A 59 4.75 -0.34 22.68
N ILE A 60 5.45 -1.42 22.31
CA ILE A 60 6.05 -2.36 23.26
C ILE A 60 7.10 -1.66 24.13
N LYS A 61 7.93 -0.78 23.56
CA LYS A 61 8.93 0.01 24.30
C LYS A 61 8.32 0.99 25.32
N LEU A 62 7.04 1.36 25.15
CA LEU A 62 6.31 2.19 26.09
C LEU A 62 5.75 1.40 27.28
N PHE A 63 5.68 0.07 27.20
CA PHE A 63 5.33 -0.75 28.36
C PHE A 63 6.52 -0.79 29.34
N PRO A 64 6.27 -0.55 30.65
CA PRO A 64 7.31 -0.62 31.65
C PRO A 64 7.78 -2.08 31.76
N SER A 65 9.07 -2.31 31.50
CA SER A 65 9.73 -3.58 31.80
C SER A 65 9.77 -3.73 33.33
N THR A 66 8.82 -4.48 33.88
CA THR A 66 8.98 -5.08 35.21
C THR A 66 9.90 -6.27 35.09
#